data_AF-A0A7S2SM90-F1
#
_entry.id   AF-A0A7S2SM90-F1
#
_cell.length_a   1.000
_cell.length_b   1.000
_cell.length_c   1.000
_cell.angle_alpha   90.00
_cell.angle_beta   90.00
_cell.angle_gamma   90.00
#
_symmetry.space_group_name_H-M   'P 1'
#
loop_
_entity.id
_entity.type
_entity.pdbx_description
1 polymer ?
#
loop_
_entity_poly.entity_id
_entity_poly.type
_entity_poly.pdbx_seq_one_letter_code
_entity_poly.pdbx_strand_id
1 'polypeptide(L)'
;LVRTYGGRVWEVVELCRPTGKRWPRHGILLSQHFPYIEAEVRFACREYACTIEDILSRRTRLAFLNRDAAEEVIPRVADIMAEELGWSRKTKAEQIRAA
;
A
#
# COMPACT_ATOMS: atom_id res chain seq x y z
N LEU A 1 8.30 -3.81 -9.91
CA LEU A 1 6.95 -3.73 -10.51
C LEU A 1 6.74 -4.67 -11.70
N VAL A 2 7.50 -4.59 -12.82
CA VAL A 2 7.29 -5.47 -14.00
C VAL A 2 7.28 -6.96 -13.65
N ARG A 3 8.21 -7.41 -12.79
CA ARG A 3 8.25 -8.80 -12.32
C ARG A 3 6.99 -9.25 -11.55
N THR A 4 6.30 -8.32 -10.88
CA THR A 4 5.15 -8.59 -10.02
C THR A 4 3.82 -8.44 -10.77
N TYR A 5 3.67 -7.35 -11.53
CA TYR A 5 2.41 -6.99 -12.19
C TYR A 5 2.41 -7.28 -13.70
N GLY A 6 3.55 -7.65 -14.28
CA GLY A 6 3.68 -7.91 -15.70
C GLY A 6 3.27 -6.70 -16.53
N GLY A 7 2.41 -6.94 -17.52
CA GLY A 7 1.85 -5.89 -18.39
C GLY A 7 0.96 -4.88 -17.68
N ARG A 8 0.40 -5.22 -16.51
CA ARG A 8 -0.46 -4.32 -15.71
C ARG A 8 0.32 -3.28 -14.90
N VAL A 9 1.65 -3.26 -15.05
CA VAL A 9 2.51 -2.25 -14.41
C VAL A 9 2.09 -0.82 -14.75
N TRP A 10 1.55 -0.58 -15.95
CA TRP A 10 1.12 0.74 -16.38
C TRP A 10 -0.03 1.28 -15.53
N GLU A 11 -0.97 0.41 -15.13
CA GLU A 11 -2.07 0.77 -14.24
C GLU A 11 -1.55 1.14 -12.84
N VAL A 12 -0.52 0.45 -12.35
CA VAL A 12 0.13 0.79 -11.07
C VAL A 12 0.85 2.13 -11.18
N VAL A 13 1.58 2.36 -12.27
CA VAL A 13 2.35 3.59 -12.50
C VAL A 13 1.44 4.80 -12.64
N GLU A 14 0.28 4.66 -13.25
CA GLU A 14 -0.73 5.72 -13.37
C GLU A 14 -1.24 6.20 -12.00
N LEU A 15 -1.25 5.30 -11.00
CA LEU A 15 -1.66 5.61 -9.63
C LEU A 15 -0.56 6.23 -8.77
N CYS A 16 0.65 6.38 -9.30
CA CYS A 16 1.77 6.99 -8.57
C CYS A 16 1.58 8.49 -8.41
N ARG A 17 1.18 8.92 -7.21
CA ARG A 17 1.20 10.34 -6.83
C ARG A 17 2.62 10.91 -6.89
N PRO A 18 2.77 12.19 -7.28
CA PRO A 18 4.06 12.86 -7.24
C PRO A 18 4.53 12.99 -5.79
N THR A 19 5.83 12.78 -5.56
CA THR A 19 6.46 12.81 -4.22
C THR A 19 6.62 14.22 -3.67
N GLY A 20 6.45 15.25 -4.51
CA GLY A 20 6.77 16.65 -4.19
C GLY A 20 8.28 16.97 -4.12
N LYS A 21 9.16 15.99 -4.37
CA LYS A 21 10.62 16.18 -4.38
C LYS A 21 11.11 16.48 -5.79
N ARG A 22 12.27 17.15 -5.90
CA ARG A 22 12.98 17.32 -7.19
C ARG A 22 13.33 15.97 -7.81
N TRP A 23 13.74 15.03 -6.97
CA TRP A 23 14.02 13.64 -7.32
C TRP A 23 13.89 12.75 -6.07
N PRO A 24 13.37 11.52 -6.17
CA PRO A 24 12.61 10.97 -7.29
C PRO A 24 11.24 11.66 -7.41
N ARG A 25 10.71 11.84 -8.64
CA ARG A 25 9.43 12.57 -8.87
C ARG A 25 8.19 11.76 -8.49
N HIS A 26 8.25 10.44 -8.61
CA HIS A 26 7.16 9.49 -8.32
C HIS A 26 7.70 8.33 -7.49
N GLY A 27 6.78 7.49 -6.97
CA GLY A 27 7.14 6.30 -6.20
C GLY A 27 7.37 6.60 -4.73
N ILE A 28 6.34 7.14 -4.08
CA ILE A 28 6.33 7.26 -2.62
C ILE A 28 6.36 5.85 -2.03
N LEU A 29 7.39 5.56 -1.24
CA LEU A 29 7.57 4.27 -0.59
C LEU A 29 6.65 4.15 0.63
N LEU A 30 6.19 2.92 0.91
CA LEU A 30 5.47 2.60 2.14
C LEU A 30 6.41 2.62 3.35
N SER A 31 7.56 1.96 3.23
CA SER A 31 8.65 1.98 4.23
C SER A 31 9.96 2.30 3.51
N GLN A 32 10.85 3.07 4.16
CA GLN A 32 12.11 3.50 3.55
C GLN A 32 13.05 2.34 3.20
N HIS A 33 12.92 1.21 3.90
CA HIS A 33 13.81 0.07 3.75
C HIS A 33 13.29 -1.01 2.79
N PHE A 34 12.07 -0.88 2.28
CA PHE A 34 11.43 -1.89 1.44
C PHE A 34 10.95 -1.30 0.11
N PRO A 35 11.07 -2.04 -1.00
CA PRO A 35 10.78 -1.53 -2.34
C PRO A 35 9.28 -1.57 -2.67
N TYR A 36 8.41 -1.25 -1.71
CA TYR A 36 6.95 -1.19 -1.90
C TYR A 36 6.47 0.26 -1.95
N ILE A 37 5.63 0.58 -2.92
CA ILE A 37 5.12 1.94 -3.12
C ILE A 37 3.64 2.05 -2.75
N GLU A 38 3.21 3.26 -2.38
CA GLU A 38 1.81 3.54 -2.06
C GLU A 38 0.84 3.21 -3.21
N ALA A 39 1.32 3.34 -4.46
CA ALA A 39 0.51 3.02 -5.63
C ALA A 39 0.15 1.52 -5.73
N GLU A 40 0.98 0.63 -5.19
CA GLU A 40 0.67 -0.80 -5.13
C GLU A 40 -0.52 -1.07 -4.20
N VAL A 41 -0.67 -0.28 -3.12
CA VAL A 41 -1.83 -0.37 -2.22
C VAL A 41 -3.11 0.07 -2.93
N ARG A 42 -3.07 1.22 -3.62
CA ARG A 42 -4.22 1.72 -4.40
C ARG A 42 -4.64 0.74 -5.48
N PHE A 43 -3.66 0.21 -6.21
CA PHE A 43 -3.93 -0.80 -7.22
C PHE A 43 -4.51 -2.08 -6.60
N ALA A 44 -3.98 -2.53 -5.46
CA ALA A 44 -4.49 -3.71 -4.77
C ALA A 44 -5.95 -3.53 -4.29
N CYS A 45 -6.36 -2.33 -3.88
CA CYS A 45 -7.77 -2.05 -3.56
C CYS A 45 -8.69 -2.26 -4.79
N ARG A 46 -8.22 -1.89 -5.99
CA ARG A 46 -8.95 -2.17 -7.24
C ARG A 46 -8.96 -3.66 -7.59
N GLU A 47 -7.95 -4.40 -7.15
CA GLU A 47 -7.89 -5.88 -7.19
C GLU A 47 -8.54 -6.54 -5.95
N TYR A 48 -9.60 -5.95 -5.42
CA TYR A 48 -10.42 -6.50 -4.33
C TYR A 48 -9.66 -6.79 -3.02
N ALA A 49 -8.57 -6.07 -2.74
CA ALA A 49 -7.98 -6.07 -1.40
C ALA A 49 -8.90 -5.27 -0.45
N CYS A 50 -9.54 -5.97 0.48
CA CYS A 50 -10.56 -5.42 1.37
C CYS A 50 -10.07 -5.27 2.81
N THR A 51 -8.89 -5.79 3.16
CA THR A 51 -8.32 -5.71 4.50
C THR A 51 -6.86 -5.27 4.47
N ILE A 52 -6.37 -4.70 5.57
CA ILE A 52 -4.95 -4.33 5.70
C ILE A 52 -4.06 -5.58 5.61
N GLU A 53 -4.54 -6.72 6.13
CA GLU A 53 -3.86 -8.01 6.05
C GLU A 53 -3.67 -8.47 4.59
N ASP A 54 -4.64 -8.24 3.69
CA ASP A 54 -4.48 -8.58 2.27
C ASP A 54 -3.25 -7.89 1.66
N ILE A 55 -3.00 -6.64 2.04
CA ILE A 55 -1.86 -5.86 1.57
C ILE A 55 -0.56 -6.36 2.18
N LEU A 56 -0.50 -6.45 3.52
CA LEU A 56 0.74 -6.76 4.25
C LEU A 56 1.15 -8.22 4.12
N SER A 57 0.19 -9.15 4.07
CA SER A 57 0.46 -10.59 4.03
C SER A 57 0.48 -11.14 2.61
N ARG A 58 -0.46 -10.77 1.73
CA ARG A 58 -0.62 -11.44 0.41
C ARG A 58 0.04 -10.67 -0.73
N ARG A 59 -0.06 -9.34 -0.76
CA ARG A 59 0.44 -8.50 -1.87
C ARG A 59 1.91 -8.11 -1.72
N THR A 60 2.28 -7.55 -0.58
CA THR A 60 3.67 -7.14 -0.29
C THR A 60 4.46 -8.25 0.39
N ARG A 61 3.79 -9.05 1.24
CA ARG A 61 4.40 -10.03 2.16
C ARG A 61 5.34 -9.38 3.19
N LEU A 62 5.19 -8.07 3.43
CA LEU A 62 6.01 -7.34 4.40
C LEU A 62 5.86 -7.91 5.81
N ALA A 63 4.65 -8.36 6.18
CA ALA A 63 4.37 -8.99 7.48
C ALA A 63 5.25 -10.23 7.75
N PHE A 64 5.64 -10.97 6.70
CA PHE A 64 6.51 -12.15 6.82
C PHE A 64 8.00 -11.79 6.77
N LEU A 65 8.35 -10.66 6.17
CA LEU A 65 9.73 -10.23 5.99
C LEU A 65 10.27 -9.49 7.22
N ASN A 66 9.48 -8.56 7.75
CA ASN A 66 9.88 -7.74 8.89
C ASN A 66 8.64 -7.23 9.63
N ARG A 67 8.47 -7.68 10.87
CA ARG A 67 7.34 -7.30 11.73
C ARG A 67 7.33 -5.80 12.04
N ASP A 68 8.47 -5.23 12.44
CA ASP A 68 8.56 -3.83 12.85
C ASP A 68 8.24 -2.90 11.69
N ALA A 69 8.75 -3.20 10.49
CA ALA A 69 8.44 -2.46 9.28
C ALA A 69 6.98 -2.63 8.87
N ALA A 70 6.37 -3.80 9.09
CA ALA A 70 4.95 -4.00 8.85
C ALA A 70 4.10 -3.14 9.80
N GLU A 71 4.43 -3.11 11.10
CA GLU A 71 3.74 -2.30 12.11
C GLU A 71 3.84 -0.79 11.80
N GLU A 72 5.01 -0.31 11.37
CA GLU A 72 5.23 1.09 11.00
C GLU A 72 4.31 1.55 9.85
N VAL A 73 4.05 0.69 8.87
CA VAL A 73 3.28 1.06 7.67
C VAL A 73 1.76 0.90 7.83
N ILE A 74 1.28 0.20 8.86
CA ILE A 74 -0.17 -0.04 9.08
C ILE A 74 -0.99 1.27 9.01
N PRO A 75 -0.62 2.36 9.72
CA PRO A 75 -1.41 3.60 9.69
C PRO A 75 -1.50 4.19 8.28
N ARG A 76 -0.40 4.13 7.53
CA ARG A 76 -0.33 4.68 6.17
C ARG A 76 -1.11 3.85 5.17
N VAL A 77 -1.04 2.53 5.26
CA VAL A 77 -1.86 1.61 4.44
C VAL A 77 -3.34 1.84 4.75
N ALA A 78 -3.70 1.97 6.03
CA ALA A 78 -5.08 2.25 6.43
C ALA A 78 -5.61 3.59 5.89
N ASP A 79 -4.79 4.64 5.83
CA ASP A 79 -5.15 5.91 5.19
C ASP A 79 -5.47 5.75 3.71
N ILE A 80 -4.60 5.06 2.97
CA ILE A 80 -4.76 4.86 1.53
C ILE A 80 -5.99 3.99 1.26
N MET A 81 -6.15 2.88 1.98
CA MET A 81 -7.31 2.00 1.83
C MET A 81 -8.61 2.71 2.21
N ALA A 82 -8.61 3.56 3.24
CA ALA A 82 -9.78 4.33 3.60
C ALA A 82 -10.19 5.34 2.52
N GLU A 83 -9.22 5.95 1.84
CA GLU A 83 -9.48 6.85 0.71
C GLU A 83 -10.05 6.09 -0.50
N GLU A 84 -9.50 4.92 -0.85
CA GLU A 84 -9.93 4.15 -2.02
C GLU A 84 -11.25 3.39 -1.81
N LEU A 85 -11.48 2.84 -0.61
CA LEU A 85 -12.66 2.03 -0.28
C LEU A 85 -13.76 2.83 0.43
N GLY A 86 -13.53 4.13 0.71
CA GLY A 86 -14.48 4.99 1.39
C GLY A 86 -14.75 4.58 2.86
N TRP A 87 -13.73 4.10 3.57
CA TRP A 87 -13.92 3.65 4.95
C TRP A 87 -14.25 4.79 5.91
N SER A 88 -15.17 4.51 6.84
CA SER A 88 -15.42 5.39 7.97
C SER A 88 -14.24 5.37 8.96
N ARG A 89 -14.14 6.40 9.82
CA ARG A 89 -13.15 6.43 10.93
C ARG A 89 -13.26 5.19 11.83
N LYS A 90 -14.48 4.68 12.03
CA LYS A 90 -14.73 3.47 12.82
C LYS A 90 -14.14 2.24 12.13
N THR A 91 -14.47 2.04 10.86
CA THR A 91 -13.97 0.92 10.05
C THR A 91 -12.46 0.93 9.97
N LYS A 92 -11.85 2.10 9.76
CA LYS A 92 -10.39 2.25 9.75
C LYS A 92 -9.76 1.83 11.09
N ALA A 93 -10.34 2.26 12.21
CA ALA A 93 -9.84 1.88 13.54
C ALA A 93 -10.00 0.38 13.84
N GLU A 94 -11.10 -0.23 13.38
CA GLU A 94 -11.31 -1.68 13.47
C GLU A 94 -10.27 -2.45 12.65
N GLN A 95 -10.00 -2.02 11.42
CA GLN A 95 -8.98 -2.62 10.55
C GLN A 95 -7.57 -2.49 11.14
N ILE A 96 -7.21 -1.33 11.70
CA ILE A 96 -5.90 -1.14 12.35
C ILE A 96 -5.72 -2.05 13.56
N ARG A 97 -6.78 -2.33 14.33
CA ARG A 97 -6.72 -3.24 15.48
C ARG A 97 -6.65 -4.72 15.08
N ALA A 98 -7.15 -5.05 13.89
CA ALA A 98 -7.17 -6.41 13.36
C ALA A 98 -5.90 -6.78 12.59
N ALA A 99 -5.17 -5.77 12.08
CA ALA A 99 -3.89 -5.91 11.40
C ALA A 99 -2.75 -6.20 12.39
#